data_AF-A0A1U7SY42-F1
#
_entry.id   AF-A0A1U7SY42-F1
#
_cell.length_a   1.000
_cell.length_b   1.000
_cell.length_c   1.000
_cell.angle_alpha   90.00
_cell.angle_beta   90.00
_cell.angle_gamma   90.00
#
_symmetry.space_group_name_H-M   'P 1'
#
loop_
_entity.id
_entity.type
_entity.pdbx_description
1 polymer ?
#
loop_
_entity_poly.entity_id
_entity_poly.type
_entity_poly.pdbx_seq_one_letter_code
_entity_poly.pdbx_strand_id
1 'polypeptide(L)' 'MKAHGNTALHMAAALPPGPAQEAIVRHLLAAGADPTLRNLENEQPVHLLRPGPGPEGLRQLLKRSRVAPPGLSS' A
#
# COMPACT_ATOMS: atom_id res chain seq x y z
N MET A 1 -7.33 -24.15 0.42
CA MET A 1 -6.50 -22.93 0.36
C MET A 1 -7.36 -21.78 0.87
N LYS A 2 -6.98 -21.09 1.96
CA LYS A 2 -7.71 -19.91 2.43
C LYS A 2 -7.16 -18.69 1.69
N ALA A 3 -8.02 -17.90 1.06
CA ALA A 3 -7.60 -16.58 0.58
C ALA A 3 -7.43 -15.68 1.80
N HIS A 4 -6.25 -15.10 2.01
CA HIS A 4 -5.92 -14.30 3.19
C HIS A 4 -6.71 -12.97 3.31
N GLY A 5 -7.59 -12.66 2.36
CA GLY A 5 -8.30 -11.37 2.30
C GLY A 5 -7.40 -10.18 1.94
N ASN A 6 -6.28 -10.45 1.28
CA ASN A 6 -5.34 -9.41 0.86
C ASN A 6 -5.95 -8.53 -0.24
N THR A 7 -5.87 -7.21 -0.05
CA THR A 7 -6.15 -6.23 -1.11
C THR A 7 -4.94 -6.11 -2.06
N ALA A 8 -5.11 -5.38 -3.17
CA ALA A 8 -3.99 -5.07 -4.07
C ALA A 8 -2.82 -4.37 -3.34
N LEU A 9 -3.12 -3.52 -2.35
CA LEU A 9 -2.09 -2.86 -1.54
C LEU A 9 -1.31 -3.84 -0.65
N HIS A 10 -1.96 -4.87 -0.11
CA HIS A 10 -1.26 -5.92 0.65
C HIS A 10 -0.25 -6.65 -0.24
N MET A 11 -0.67 -7.02 -1.45
CA MET A 11 0.20 -7.70 -2.41
C MET A 11 1.38 -6.80 -2.84
N ALA A 12 1.12 -5.51 -3.09
CA ALA A 12 2.15 -4.54 -3.44
C ALA A 12 3.17 -4.31 -2.30
N ALA A 13 2.70 -4.22 -1.06
CA ALA A 13 3.57 -4.07 0.11
C ALA A 13 4.48 -5.30 0.33
N ALA A 14 4.04 -6.49 -0.07
CA ALA A 14 4.82 -7.72 0.03
C ALA A 14 5.88 -7.89 -1.08
N LEU A 15 5.93 -7.01 -2.10
CA LEU A 15 6.93 -7.06 -3.18
C LEU A 15 8.36 -6.77 -2.68
N PRO A 16 9.41 -7.10 -3.46
CA PRO A 16 10.78 -6.73 -3.13
C PRO A 16 10.94 -5.22 -2.97
N PRO A 17 11.63 -4.74 -1.92
CA PRO A 17 11.92 -3.33 -1.76
C PRO A 17 12.65 -2.78 -2.98
N GLY A 18 12.16 -1.65 -3.50
CA GLY A 18 12.77 -0.97 -4.63
C GLY A 18 11.79 -0.07 -5.38
N PRO A 19 12.26 0.59 -6.45
CA PRO A 19 11.48 1.58 -7.19
C PRO A 19 10.16 1.05 -7.75
N ALA A 20 10.14 -0.22 -8.17
CA ALA A 20 8.94 -0.86 -8.71
C ALA A 20 7.84 -1.01 -7.65
N GLN A 21 8.18 -1.45 -6.44
CA GLN A 21 7.23 -1.52 -5.33
C GLN A 21 6.66 -0.14 -5.02
N GLU A 22 7.52 0.87 -4.93
CA GLU A 22 7.07 2.23 -4.62
C GLU A 22 6.11 2.77 -5.69
N ALA A 23 6.44 2.59 -6.97
CA ALA A 23 5.59 3.00 -8.08
C ALA A 23 4.21 2.33 -8.03
N ILE A 24 4.16 1.02 -7.77
CA ILE A 24 2.90 0.26 -7.69
C ILE A 24 2.06 0.74 -6.49
N VAL A 25 2.66 0.90 -5.31
CA VAL A 25 1.94 1.36 -4.12
C VAL A 25 1.36 2.76 -4.36
N ARG A 26 2.15 3.69 -4.93
CA ARG A 26 1.67 5.04 -5.25
C ARG A 26 0.53 5.03 -6.27
N HIS A 27 0.62 4.18 -7.29
CA HIS A 27 -0.42 4.07 -8.31
C HIS A 27 -1.74 3.56 -7.72
N LEU A 28 -1.68 2.52 -6.87
CA LEU A 28 -2.86 1.98 -6.19
C LEU A 28 -3.51 3.03 -5.27
N LEU A 29 -2.71 3.78 -4.51
CA LEU A 29 -3.20 4.85 -3.65
C LEU A 29 -3.84 5.99 -4.46
N ALA A 30 -3.23 6.37 -5.59
CA ALA A 30 -3.80 7.37 -6.50
C ALA A 30 -5.12 6.92 -7.13
N ALA A 31 -5.29 5.61 -7.34
CA ALA A 31 -6.55 4.99 -7.78
C ALA A 31 -7.60 4.85 -6.66
N GLY A 32 -7.32 5.34 -5.44
CA GLY A 32 -8.25 5.30 -4.32
C GLY A 32 -8.21 4.01 -3.50
N ALA A 33 -7.18 3.18 -3.64
CA ALA A 33 -7.01 2.02 -2.77
C ALA A 33 -6.80 2.49 -1.31
N ASP A 34 -7.58 1.93 -0.40
CA ASP A 34 -7.52 2.29 1.03
C ASP A 34 -6.41 1.50 1.75
N PRO A 35 -5.36 2.16 2.27
CA PRO A 35 -4.28 1.51 2.99
C PRO A 35 -4.63 1.13 4.44
N THR A 36 -5.82 1.49 4.92
CA THR A 36 -6.27 1.17 6.29
C THR A 36 -7.05 -0.13 6.39
N LEU A 37 -7.48 -0.68 5.24
CA LEU A 37 -8.18 -1.96 5.18
C LEU A 37 -7.33 -3.08 5.76
N ARG A 38 -7.98 -3.96 6.50
CA ARG A 38 -7.36 -5.11 7.14
C ARG A 38 -7.72 -6.39 6.41
N ASN A 39 -6.74 -7.27 6.23
CA ASN A 39 -6.95 -8.61 5.70
C ASN A 39 -7.59 -9.53 6.77
N LEU A 40 -7.79 -10.83 6.46
CA LEU A 40 -8.35 -11.80 7.40
C LEU A 40 -7.44 -12.10 8.61
N GLU A 41 -6.16 -11.73 8.52
CA GLU A 41 -5.18 -11.82 9.62
C GLU A 41 -5.14 -10.52 10.44
N ASN A 42 -6.07 -9.60 10.20
CA ASN A 42 -6.18 -8.29 10.85
C ASN A 42 -4.98 -7.36 10.56
N GLU A 43 -4.23 -7.63 9.50
CA GLU A 43 -3.08 -6.84 9.05
C GLU A 43 -3.51 -5.79 8.03
N GLN A 44 -2.98 -4.58 8.17
CA GLN A 44 -2.95 -3.57 7.09
C GLN A 44 -1.77 -3.79 6.14
N PRO A 45 -1.78 -3.26 4.90
CA PRO A 45 -0.67 -3.36 3.94
C PRO A 45 0.70 -2.98 4.52
N VAL A 46 0.76 -1.96 5.39
CA VAL A 46 2.02 -1.51 6.00
C VAL A 46 2.73 -2.59 6.82
N HIS A 47 2.00 -3.57 7.36
CA HIS A 47 2.60 -4.68 8.12
C HIS A 47 3.31 -5.70 7.24
N LEU A 48 2.97 -5.75 5.94
CA LEU A 48 3.57 -6.66 4.98
C LEU A 48 4.82 -6.09 4.29
N LEU A 49 5.21 -4.85 4.61
CA LEU A 49 6.43 -4.26 4.07
C LEU A 49 7.66 -5.09 4.46
N ARG A 50 8.43 -5.50 3.46
CA ARG A 50 9.70 -6.18 3.69
C ARG A 50 10.77 -5.20 4.18
N PRO A 51 11.66 -5.62 5.10
CA PRO A 51 12.81 -4.82 5.50
C PRO A 51 13.77 -4.64 4.32
N GLY A 52 14.39 -3.46 4.23
CA GLY A 52 15.32 -3.10 3.17
C GLY A 52 15.62 -1.60 3.15
N PRO A 53 16.41 -1.11 2.19
CA PRO A 53 16.61 0.32 1.97
C PRO A 53 15.36 0.95 1.33
N GLY A 54 14.96 2.14 1.78
CA GLY A 54 13.83 2.90 1.22
C GLY A 54 12.39 2.62 1.71
N PRO A 55 12.07 1.72 2.67
CA PRO A 55 10.68 1.47 3.07
C PRO A 55 10.11 2.59 3.94
N GLU A 56 10.93 3.47 4.51
CA GLU A 56 10.47 4.50 5.46
C GLU A 56 9.48 5.48 4.81
N GLY A 57 9.69 5.83 3.54
CA GLY A 57 8.76 6.67 2.77
C GLY A 57 7.43 5.96 2.50
N LEU A 58 7.48 4.70 2.07
CA LEU A 58 6.30 3.86 1.86
C LEU A 58 5.53 3.62 3.15
N ARG A 59 6.24 3.40 4.26
CA ARG A 59 5.65 3.19 5.57
C ARG A 59 4.88 4.41 6.03
N GLN A 60 5.40 5.61 5.82
CA GLN A 60 4.69 6.85 6.12
C GLN A 60 3.47 7.05 5.22
N LEU A 61 3.60 6.71 3.93
CA LEU A 61 2.52 6.83 2.96
C LEU A 61 1.35 5.88 3.29
N LEU A 62 1.64 4.62 3.60
CA LEU A 62 0.63 3.62 3.97
C LEU A 62 0.01 3.87 5.36
N LYS A 63 0.72 4.53 6.28
CA LYS A 63 0.17 4.92 7.59
C LYS A 63 -0.82 6.09 7.52
N ARG A 64 -0.74 6.92 6.47
CA ARG A 64 -1.55 8.13 6.32
C ARG A 64 -2.60 7.92 5.23
N SER A 65 -3.81 7.55 5.63
CA SER A 65 -4.98 7.71 4.77
C SER A 65 -5.42 9.17 4.75
N ARG A 66 -4.87 9.92 3.78
CA ARG A 66 -5.47 11.13 3.17
C ARG A 66 -4.79 11.35 1.82
N VAL A 67 -5.12 10.54 0.82
CA VAL A 67 -4.91 10.94 -0.57
C VAL A 67 -6.17 11.70 -0.96
N ALA A 68 -6.10 13.03 -0.90
CA ALA A 68 -7.08 13.86 -1.59
C ALA A 68 -7.07 13.42 -3.07
N PRO A 69 -8.24 13.23 -3.71
CA PRO A 69 -8.26 12.96 -5.14
C PRO A 69 -7.50 14.09 -5.86
N PRO A 70 -6.71 13.80 -6.91
CA PRO A 70 -6.33 14.86 -7.82
C PRO A 70 -7.63 15.46 -8.35
N GLY A 71 -7.97 16.64 -7.82
CA GLY A 71 -9.12 17.41 -8.23
C GLY A 71 -9.03 17.56 -9.74
N LEU A 72 -10.14 17.19 -10.39
CA LEU A 72 -10.49 17.60 -11.74
C LEU A 72 -10.20 19.10 -11.87
N SER A 73 -9.08 19.46 -12.50
CA SER A 73 -8.91 20.80 -13.03
C SER A 73 -9.77 20.87 -14.28
N SER A 74 -10.95 21.48 -14.13
CA SER A 74 -11.70 22.09 -15.23
C SER A 74 -10.93 23.26 -15.84
#